data_AF-A0A3D1GTA4-F1
#
_entry.id   AF-A0A3D1GTA4-F1
#
_cell.length_a   1.000
_cell.length_b   1.000
_cell.length_c   1.000
_cell.angle_alpha   90.00
_cell.angle_beta   90.00
_cell.angle_gamma   90.00
#
_symmetry.space_group_name_H-M   'P 1'
#
loop_
_entity.id
_entity.type
_entity.pdbx_description
1 polymer ?
#
loop_
_entity_poly.entity_id
_entity_poly.type
_entity_poly.pdbx_seq_one_letter_code
_entity_poly.pdbx_strand_id
1 'polypeptide(L)'
;MSFFYSIPLTLFSYMSRKYAKIVLLTFAVLISFITFIEIIELLRRAGQKAPDLSSLYIVFLGIINVPTLMDEILPFAVLFGSMICFYMWGRTHEFLVARTTGQNIWQALMPVIVTVFIFGLFHITIINPIAAASAKQYDYLLESIFGRKDQSELSISTNGIWMRDVEAGNNFIINGKTLQVDKAVITAPLIYQLEPNGQLSWRLQADEMKLTNKSWIISNATRIQNDGQRFFLGDVMLPTALQASDLAE
;
A
#
# COMPACT_ATOMS: atom_id res chain seq x y z
N MET A 1 -24.22 30.14 -25.90
CA MET A 1 -24.99 28.95 -25.45
C MET A 1 -25.47 28.05 -26.61
N SER A 2 -24.84 28.11 -27.80
CA SER A 2 -25.20 27.30 -28.98
C SER A 2 -24.42 25.97 -29.10
N PHE A 3 -23.58 25.63 -28.11
CA PHE A 3 -22.65 24.51 -28.19
C PHE A 3 -23.33 23.13 -28.05
N PHE A 4 -24.47 23.03 -27.37
CA PHE A 4 -25.11 21.74 -27.08
C PHE A 4 -26.26 21.38 -28.04
N TYR A 5 -26.71 22.29 -28.90
CA TYR A 5 -27.94 22.12 -29.69
C TYR A 5 -27.80 21.20 -30.92
N SER A 6 -26.58 20.74 -31.24
CA SER A 6 -26.29 19.99 -32.48
C SER A 6 -25.57 18.65 -32.26
N ILE A 7 -25.65 18.04 -31.07
CA ILE A 7 -25.08 16.70 -30.85
C ILE A 7 -26.15 15.65 -31.17
N PRO A 8 -26.07 14.93 -32.31
CA PRO A 8 -26.99 13.85 -32.59
C PRO A 8 -26.81 12.74 -31.55
N LEU A 9 -27.86 12.48 -30.76
CA LEU A 9 -27.84 11.55 -29.63
C LEU A 9 -27.46 10.11 -30.05
N THR A 10 -27.78 9.75 -31.29
CA THR A 10 -27.43 8.46 -31.90
C THR A 10 -25.91 8.31 -32.06
N LEU A 11 -25.23 9.32 -32.60
CA LEU A 11 -23.77 9.33 -32.73
C LEU A 11 -23.09 9.33 -31.37
N PHE A 12 -23.59 10.15 -30.44
CA PHE A 12 -23.07 10.21 -29.08
C PHE A 12 -23.12 8.83 -28.40
N SER A 13 -24.29 8.20 -28.38
CA SER A 13 -24.47 6.88 -27.75
C SER A 13 -23.61 5.81 -28.41
N TYR A 14 -23.49 5.85 -29.75
CA TYR A 14 -22.65 4.93 -30.50
C TYR A 14 -21.17 5.06 -30.13
N MET A 15 -20.66 6.30 -30.12
CA MET A 15 -19.25 6.58 -29.79
C MET A 15 -18.94 6.27 -28.33
N SER A 16 -19.81 6.64 -27.39
CA SER A 16 -19.67 6.28 -25.96
C SER A 16 -19.62 4.77 -25.78
N ARG A 17 -20.50 3.99 -26.44
CA ARG A 17 -20.50 2.52 -26.34
C ARG A 17 -19.23 1.91 -26.93
N LYS A 18 -18.74 2.40 -28.07
CA LYS A 18 -17.47 1.94 -28.66
C LYS A 18 -16.30 2.22 -27.72
N TYR A 19 -16.21 3.44 -27.22
CA TYR A 19 -15.16 3.86 -26.30
C TYR A 19 -15.21 3.05 -24.99
N ALA A 20 -16.38 2.94 -24.36
CA ALA A 20 -16.59 2.15 -23.15
C ALA A 20 -16.15 0.70 -23.33
N LYS A 21 -16.51 0.06 -24.45
CA LYS A 21 -16.10 -1.32 -24.75
C LYS A 21 -14.59 -1.48 -24.84
N ILE A 22 -13.90 -0.55 -25.51
CA ILE A 22 -12.44 -0.60 -25.66
C ILE A 22 -11.79 -0.43 -24.29
N VAL A 23 -12.20 0.57 -23.50
CA VAL A 23 -11.66 0.78 -22.15
C VAL A 23 -11.92 -0.41 -21.23
N LEU A 24 -13.14 -0.96 -21.22
CA LEU A 24 -13.47 -2.14 -20.40
C LEU A 24 -12.68 -3.38 -20.83
N LEU A 25 -12.46 -3.57 -22.13
CA LEU A 25 -11.64 -4.67 -22.63
C LEU A 25 -10.17 -4.49 -22.23
N THR A 26 -9.61 -3.28 -22.40
CA THR A 26 -8.25 -2.97 -21.95
C THR A 26 -8.11 -3.18 -20.44
N PHE A 27 -9.08 -2.71 -19.66
CA PHE A 27 -9.13 -2.92 -18.22
C PHE A 27 -9.16 -4.41 -17.86
N ALA A 28 -10.03 -5.20 -18.50
CA ALA A 28 -10.16 -6.63 -18.28
C ALA A 28 -8.86 -7.40 -18.60
N VAL A 29 -8.14 -7.02 -19.65
CA VAL A 29 -6.84 -7.61 -20.00
C VAL A 29 -5.79 -7.27 -18.95
N LEU A 30 -5.68 -6.00 -18.55
CA LEU A 30 -4.70 -5.55 -17.56
C LEU A 30 -4.94 -6.17 -16.17
N ILE A 31 -6.19 -6.13 -15.68
CA ILE A 31 -6.52 -6.71 -14.37
C ILE A 31 -6.32 -8.22 -14.36
N SER A 32 -6.67 -8.93 -15.44
CA SER A 32 -6.45 -10.37 -15.56
C SER A 32 -4.97 -10.71 -15.49
N PHE A 33 -4.15 -10.00 -16.28
CA PHE A 33 -2.71 -10.22 -16.31
C PHE A 33 -2.03 -9.92 -14.96
N ILE A 34 -2.39 -8.81 -14.31
CA ILE A 34 -1.78 -8.40 -13.03
C ILE A 34 -2.24 -9.33 -11.90
N THR A 35 -3.53 -9.69 -11.86
CA THR A 35 -4.05 -10.65 -10.89
C THR A 35 -3.37 -12.01 -11.03
N PHE A 36 -3.11 -12.45 -12.27
CA PHE A 36 -2.40 -13.69 -12.52
C PHE A 36 -0.98 -13.67 -11.96
N ILE A 37 -0.24 -12.57 -12.16
CA ILE A 37 1.11 -12.39 -11.60
C ILE A 37 1.05 -12.40 -10.07
N GLU A 38 0.12 -11.65 -9.46
CA GLU A 38 -0.05 -11.57 -8.01
C GLU A 38 -0.33 -12.95 -7.40
N ILE A 39 -1.23 -13.74 -8.02
CA ILE A 39 -1.55 -15.09 -7.55
C ILE A 39 -0.32 -16.01 -7.65
N ILE A 40 0.47 -15.92 -8.72
CA ILE A 40 1.70 -16.70 -8.86
C ILE A 40 2.70 -16.33 -7.76
N GLU A 41 2.86 -15.04 -7.48
CA GLU A 41 3.76 -14.56 -6.45
C GLU A 41 3.30 -15.02 -5.05
N LEU A 42 2.00 -14.96 -4.78
CA LEU A 42 1.41 -15.47 -3.54
C LEU A 42 1.62 -16.99 -3.38
N LEU A 43 1.41 -17.77 -4.45
CA LEU A 43 1.67 -19.21 -4.43
C LEU A 43 3.15 -19.52 -4.19
N ARG A 44 4.05 -18.77 -4.83
CA ARG A 44 5.50 -18.89 -4.63
C ARG A 44 5.89 -18.62 -3.18
N ARG A 45 5.37 -17.52 -2.61
CA ARG A 45 5.63 -17.13 -1.21
C ARG A 45 5.06 -18.14 -0.22
N ALA A 46 3.84 -18.62 -0.47
CA ALA A 46 3.20 -19.65 0.36
C ALA A 46 3.96 -20.97 0.35
N GLY A 47 4.48 -21.40 -0.81
CA GLY A 47 5.30 -22.61 -0.89
C GLY A 47 6.59 -22.55 -0.05
N GLN A 48 7.07 -21.34 0.28
CA GLN A 48 8.27 -21.15 1.12
C GLN A 48 7.93 -21.00 2.61
N LYS A 49 6.91 -20.20 2.94
CA LYS A 49 6.61 -19.80 4.33
C LYS A 49 5.46 -20.58 4.97
N ALA A 50 4.57 -21.18 4.19
CA ALA A 50 3.38 -21.89 4.67
C ALA A 50 3.01 -23.07 3.75
N PRO A 51 3.87 -24.10 3.65
CA PRO A 51 3.72 -25.19 2.69
C PRO A 51 2.47 -26.07 2.93
N ASP A 52 1.91 -26.04 4.13
CA ASP A 52 0.73 -26.83 4.51
C ASP A 52 -0.60 -26.19 4.09
N LEU A 53 -0.58 -24.95 3.59
CA LEU A 53 -1.79 -24.27 3.14
C LEU A 53 -2.25 -24.76 1.76
N SER A 54 -3.57 -24.90 1.61
CA SER A 54 -4.17 -25.28 0.33
C SER A 54 -3.89 -24.22 -0.74
N SER A 55 -3.37 -24.62 -1.91
CA SER A 55 -3.19 -23.75 -3.07
C SER A 55 -4.48 -23.03 -3.47
N LEU A 56 -5.65 -23.67 -3.30
CA LEU A 56 -6.95 -23.07 -3.61
C LEU A 56 -7.26 -21.88 -2.68
N TYR A 57 -6.86 -21.97 -1.41
CA TYR A 57 -7.05 -20.90 -0.45
C TYR A 57 -6.17 -19.68 -0.78
N ILE A 58 -4.94 -19.92 -1.27
CA ILE A 58 -4.03 -18.85 -1.69
C ILE A 58 -4.55 -18.14 -2.96
N VAL A 59 -5.12 -18.89 -3.91
CA VAL A 59 -5.80 -18.31 -5.08
C VAL A 59 -6.99 -17.46 -4.64
N PHE A 60 -7.79 -17.94 -3.69
CA PHE A 60 -8.91 -17.18 -3.13
C PHE A 60 -8.43 -15.89 -2.46
N LEU A 61 -7.31 -15.92 -1.73
CA LEU A 61 -6.69 -14.75 -1.12
C LEU A 61 -6.29 -13.72 -2.20
N GLY A 62 -5.67 -14.15 -3.30
CA GLY A 62 -5.36 -13.27 -4.42
C GLY A 62 -6.60 -12.67 -5.08
N ILE A 63 -7.71 -13.41 -5.15
CA ILE A 63 -9.00 -12.89 -5.66
C ILE A 63 -9.58 -11.80 -4.74
N ILE A 64 -9.43 -11.92 -3.42
CA ILE A 64 -9.88 -10.88 -2.47
C ILE A 64 -9.21 -9.54 -2.75
N ASN A 65 -7.95 -9.54 -3.21
CA ASN A 65 -7.19 -8.34 -3.51
C ASN A 65 -7.53 -7.71 -4.87
N VAL A 66 -8.32 -8.38 -5.72
CA VAL A 66 -8.67 -7.89 -7.06
C VAL A 66 -9.30 -6.49 -7.03
N PRO A 67 -10.24 -6.13 -6.13
CA PRO A 67 -10.78 -4.78 -6.06
C PRO A 67 -9.71 -3.71 -5.77
N THR A 68 -8.70 -4.02 -4.96
CA THR A 68 -7.55 -3.13 -4.71
C THR A 68 -6.75 -2.92 -6.00
N LEU A 69 -6.43 -4.01 -6.70
CA LEU A 69 -5.73 -3.94 -7.99
C LEU A 69 -6.54 -3.15 -9.03
N MET A 70 -7.87 -3.30 -9.02
CA MET A 70 -8.77 -2.53 -9.89
C MET A 70 -8.65 -1.02 -9.67
N ASP A 71 -8.55 -0.57 -8.41
CA ASP A 71 -8.40 0.85 -8.04
C ASP A 71 -7.08 1.43 -8.58
N GLU A 72 -5.99 0.67 -8.48
CA GLU A 72 -4.66 1.07 -8.97
C GLU A 72 -4.55 1.06 -10.51
N ILE A 73 -5.17 0.08 -11.17
CA ILE A 73 -5.01 -0.17 -12.61
C ILE A 73 -5.94 0.70 -13.47
N LEU A 74 -7.09 1.11 -12.94
CA LEU A 74 -8.09 1.87 -13.69
C LEU A 74 -7.54 3.07 -14.49
N PRO A 75 -6.68 3.97 -13.92
CA PRO A 75 -6.14 5.10 -14.69
C PRO A 75 -5.33 4.65 -15.91
N PHE A 76 -4.58 3.56 -15.82
CA PHE A 76 -3.82 3.00 -16.93
C PHE A 76 -4.74 2.40 -17.99
N ALA A 77 -5.81 1.72 -17.59
CA ALA A 77 -6.78 1.18 -18.52
C ALA A 77 -7.51 2.29 -19.30
N VAL A 78 -7.86 3.39 -18.64
CA VAL A 78 -8.43 4.57 -19.31
C VAL A 78 -7.42 5.18 -20.28
N LEU A 79 -6.15 5.31 -19.89
CA LEU A 79 -5.09 5.85 -20.75
C LEU A 79 -4.87 5.00 -22.00
N PHE A 80 -4.57 3.70 -21.83
CA PHE A 80 -4.30 2.79 -22.95
C PHE A 80 -5.56 2.54 -23.78
N GLY A 81 -6.72 2.39 -23.14
CA GLY A 81 -8.00 2.23 -23.82
C GLY A 81 -8.35 3.45 -24.68
N SER A 82 -8.10 4.66 -24.18
CA SER A 82 -8.25 5.89 -24.96
C SER A 82 -7.31 5.93 -26.16
N MET A 83 -6.04 5.58 -25.95
CA MET A 83 -5.05 5.57 -27.02
C MET A 83 -5.43 4.58 -28.13
N ILE A 84 -5.85 3.36 -27.77
CA ILE A 84 -6.33 2.35 -28.72
C ILE A 84 -7.58 2.84 -29.45
N CYS A 85 -8.54 3.43 -28.72
CA CYS A 85 -9.77 3.92 -29.31
C CYS A 85 -9.52 5.04 -30.33
N PHE A 86 -8.70 6.04 -29.97
CA PHE A 86 -8.34 7.12 -30.88
C PHE A 86 -7.52 6.63 -32.08
N TYR A 87 -6.64 5.66 -31.88
CA TYR A 87 -5.93 5.01 -32.98
C TYR A 87 -6.90 4.32 -33.97
N MET A 88 -7.88 3.57 -33.44
CA MET A 88 -8.89 2.90 -34.27
C MET A 88 -9.76 3.90 -35.03
N TRP A 89 -10.21 4.97 -34.37
CA TRP A 89 -11.00 6.04 -34.98
C TRP A 89 -10.22 6.82 -36.05
N GLY A 90 -8.92 6.99 -35.85
CA GLY A 90 -8.02 7.57 -36.86
C GLY A 90 -7.97 6.73 -38.14
N ARG A 91 -8.01 5.39 -38.03
CA ARG A 91 -8.00 4.48 -39.20
C ARG A 91 -9.34 4.36 -39.90
N THR A 92 -10.47 4.40 -39.18
CA THR A 92 -11.79 4.22 -39.79
C THR A 92 -12.36 5.49 -40.40
N HIS A 93 -11.66 6.63 -40.28
CA HIS A 93 -12.13 7.97 -40.67
C HIS A 93 -13.49 8.37 -40.06
N GLU A 94 -14.04 7.61 -39.10
CA GLU A 94 -15.33 7.91 -38.46
C GLU A 94 -15.28 9.27 -37.74
N PHE A 95 -14.13 9.59 -37.15
CA PHE A 95 -13.89 10.88 -36.50
C PHE A 95 -13.71 12.03 -37.51
N LEU A 96 -13.17 11.73 -38.70
CA LEU A 96 -13.00 12.70 -39.78
C LEU A 96 -14.36 13.06 -40.41
N VAL A 97 -15.22 12.06 -40.64
CA VAL A 97 -16.56 12.24 -41.21
C VAL A 97 -17.49 13.02 -40.26
N ALA A 98 -17.40 12.81 -38.94
CA ALA A 98 -18.13 13.64 -37.98
C ALA A 98 -17.72 15.13 -38.09
N ARG A 99 -16.42 15.39 -38.30
CA ARG A 99 -15.89 16.75 -38.41
C ARG A 99 -16.26 17.45 -39.73
N THR A 100 -16.36 16.74 -40.86
CA THR A 100 -16.74 17.33 -42.16
C THR A 100 -18.20 17.80 -42.21
N THR A 101 -19.03 17.35 -41.26
CA THR A 101 -20.41 17.84 -41.08
C THR A 101 -20.52 19.12 -40.23
N GLY A 102 -19.38 19.72 -39.84
CA GLY A 102 -19.34 20.98 -39.08
C GLY A 102 -19.31 20.81 -37.56
N GLN A 103 -19.10 19.59 -37.03
CA GLN A 103 -18.94 19.40 -35.58
C GLN A 103 -17.63 19.98 -35.07
N ASN A 104 -17.71 20.68 -33.94
CA ASN A 104 -16.54 21.17 -33.21
C ASN A 104 -15.80 19.99 -32.56
N ILE A 105 -14.46 20.07 -32.46
CA ILE A 105 -13.63 19.03 -31.85
C ILE A 105 -14.06 18.70 -30.42
N TRP A 106 -14.48 19.71 -29.66
CA TRP A 106 -14.98 19.53 -28.30
C TRP A 106 -16.28 18.72 -28.24
N GLN A 107 -17.16 18.87 -29.24
CA GLN A 107 -18.40 18.07 -29.33
C GLN A 107 -18.09 16.62 -29.70
N ALA A 108 -17.10 16.40 -30.57
CA ALA A 108 -16.64 15.06 -30.93
C ALA A 108 -15.96 14.32 -29.76
N LEU A 109 -15.35 15.06 -28.82
CA LEU A 109 -14.73 14.51 -27.61
C LEU A 109 -15.72 14.28 -26.46
N MET A 110 -16.89 14.92 -26.47
CA MET A 110 -17.90 14.77 -25.39
C MET A 110 -18.28 13.31 -25.07
N PRO A 111 -18.49 12.40 -26.05
CA PRO A 111 -18.77 10.99 -25.75
C PRO A 111 -17.71 10.34 -24.87
N VAL A 112 -16.43 10.65 -25.11
CA VAL A 112 -15.30 10.13 -24.34
C VAL A 112 -15.27 10.75 -22.95
N ILE A 113 -15.36 12.08 -22.86
CA ILE A 113 -15.33 12.82 -21.60
C ILE A 113 -16.45 12.35 -20.66
N VAL A 114 -17.69 12.27 -21.17
CA VAL A 114 -18.84 11.83 -20.36
C VAL A 114 -18.68 10.37 -19.92
N THR A 115 -18.17 9.50 -20.80
CA THR A 115 -17.96 8.08 -20.43
C THR A 115 -16.91 7.93 -19.33
N VAL A 116 -15.75 8.63 -19.45
CA VAL A 116 -14.71 8.61 -18.41
C VAL A 116 -15.22 9.21 -17.11
N PHE A 117 -16.00 10.31 -17.18
CA PHE A 117 -16.60 10.91 -16.00
C PHE A 117 -17.53 9.94 -15.26
N ILE A 118 -18.39 9.22 -16.00
CA ILE A 118 -19.27 8.19 -15.42
C ILE A 118 -18.45 7.05 -14.79
N PHE A 119 -17.38 6.59 -15.46
CA PHE A 119 -16.49 5.57 -14.89
C PHE A 119 -15.77 6.06 -13.64
N GLY A 120 -15.32 7.32 -13.60
CA GLY A 120 -14.71 7.91 -12.41
C GLY A 120 -15.71 8.03 -11.25
N LEU A 121 -16.96 8.42 -11.52
CA LEU A 121 -18.00 8.46 -10.49
C LEU A 121 -18.33 7.06 -9.97
N PHE A 122 -18.49 6.08 -10.87
CA PHE A 122 -18.69 4.68 -10.49
C PHE A 122 -17.52 4.13 -9.67
N HIS A 123 -16.29 4.47 -10.06
CA HIS A 123 -15.08 4.08 -9.34
C HIS A 123 -15.07 4.62 -7.91
N ILE A 124 -15.28 5.92 -7.72
CA ILE A 124 -15.25 6.57 -6.40
C ILE A 124 -16.39 6.05 -5.51
N THR A 125 -17.58 5.84 -6.08
CA THR A 125 -18.77 5.46 -5.29
C THR A 125 -18.86 3.98 -4.97
N ILE A 126 -18.28 3.10 -5.81
CA ILE A 126 -18.44 1.65 -5.69
C ILE A 126 -17.09 0.93 -5.57
N ILE A 127 -16.18 1.12 -6.52
CA ILE A 127 -14.91 0.37 -6.54
C ILE A 127 -14.05 0.75 -5.34
N ASN A 128 -13.87 2.04 -5.07
CA ASN A 128 -12.96 2.51 -4.03
C ASN A 128 -13.37 2.07 -2.60
N PRO A 129 -14.65 2.17 -2.18
CA PRO A 129 -15.06 1.61 -0.88
C PRO A 129 -14.87 0.10 -0.78
N ILE A 130 -15.14 -0.65 -1.87
CA ILE A 130 -14.92 -2.10 -1.90
C ILE A 130 -13.44 -2.41 -1.81
N ALA A 131 -12.59 -1.70 -2.57
CA ALA A 131 -11.14 -1.82 -2.54
C ALA A 131 -10.59 -1.56 -1.13
N ALA A 132 -11.05 -0.51 -0.45
CA ALA A 132 -10.64 -0.20 0.91
C ALA A 132 -11.02 -1.29 1.93
N ALA A 133 -12.21 -1.90 1.78
CA ALA A 133 -12.64 -3.01 2.63
C ALA A 133 -11.87 -4.30 2.32
N SER A 134 -11.69 -4.62 1.03
CA SER A 134 -10.92 -5.76 0.54
C SER A 134 -9.46 -5.69 0.97
N ALA A 135 -8.82 -4.53 0.87
CA ALA A 135 -7.42 -4.33 1.27
C ALA A 135 -7.21 -4.65 2.76
N LYS A 136 -8.07 -4.12 3.64
CA LYS A 136 -8.01 -4.42 5.09
C LYS A 136 -8.16 -5.91 5.37
N GLN A 137 -9.11 -6.56 4.70
CA GLN A 137 -9.33 -8.00 4.87
C GLN A 137 -8.16 -8.82 4.32
N TYR A 138 -7.61 -8.43 3.17
CA TYR A 138 -6.44 -9.05 2.57
C TYR A 138 -5.23 -8.96 3.49
N ASP A 139 -4.93 -7.78 4.01
CA ASP A 139 -3.80 -7.55 4.93
C ASP A 139 -3.95 -8.40 6.21
N TYR A 140 -5.14 -8.44 6.81
CA TYR A 140 -5.42 -9.26 7.99
C TYR A 140 -5.18 -10.76 7.73
N LEU A 141 -5.65 -11.28 6.58
CA LEU A 141 -5.44 -12.67 6.21
C LEU A 141 -3.96 -12.97 5.92
N LEU A 142 -3.28 -12.05 5.25
CA LEU A 142 -1.87 -12.17 4.91
C LEU A 142 -1.01 -12.21 6.19
N GLU A 143 -1.33 -11.37 7.18
CA GLU A 143 -0.74 -11.41 8.53
C GLU A 143 -0.99 -12.74 9.25
N SER A 144 -2.21 -13.29 9.17
CA SER A 144 -2.53 -14.57 9.82
C SER A 144 -1.78 -15.76 9.20
N ILE A 145 -1.43 -15.67 7.92
CA ILE A 145 -0.79 -16.74 7.15
C ILE A 145 0.74 -16.65 7.21
N PHE A 146 1.27 -15.46 6.99
CA PHE A 146 2.71 -15.23 6.85
C PHE A 146 3.37 -14.66 8.10
N GLY A 147 2.58 -14.45 9.17
CA GLY A 147 3.01 -13.72 10.34
C GLY A 147 2.77 -12.22 10.18
N ARG A 148 2.56 -11.56 11.32
CA ARG A 148 2.32 -10.13 11.42
C ARG A 148 3.57 -9.37 11.00
N LYS A 149 3.42 -8.49 10.01
CA LYS A 149 4.48 -7.55 9.59
C LYS A 149 4.94 -6.65 10.75
N ASP A 150 4.12 -6.52 11.80
CA ASP A 150 4.41 -5.80 13.07
C ASP A 150 5.23 -6.60 14.11
N GLN A 151 5.71 -7.82 13.85
CA GLN A 151 6.53 -8.52 14.86
C GLN A 151 7.87 -7.83 15.13
N SER A 152 8.32 -6.95 14.23
CA SER A 152 9.35 -5.96 14.49
C SER A 152 9.32 -4.97 13.32
N GLU A 153 8.57 -3.86 13.42
CA GLU A 153 8.67 -2.77 12.44
C GLU A 153 10.03 -2.09 12.59
N LEU A 154 11.09 -2.75 12.11
CA LEU A 154 12.39 -2.15 11.93
C LEU A 154 12.29 -1.25 10.69
N SER A 155 11.72 -0.05 10.86
CA SER A 155 11.69 0.92 9.77
C SER A 155 13.08 1.54 9.63
N ILE A 156 13.86 1.03 8.67
CA ILE A 156 15.16 1.60 8.31
C ILE A 156 14.88 2.83 7.45
N SER A 157 14.68 3.98 8.09
CA SER A 157 14.60 5.27 7.42
C SER A 157 16.00 5.88 7.30
N THR A 158 16.24 6.70 6.28
CA THR A 158 17.48 7.49 6.12
C THR A 158 17.82 8.35 7.36
N ASN A 159 16.85 8.55 8.27
CA ASN A 159 16.99 9.33 9.51
C ASN A 159 17.19 8.49 10.80
N GLY A 160 17.37 7.17 10.70
CA GLY A 160 17.58 6.29 11.86
C GLY A 160 16.59 5.11 11.92
N ILE A 161 16.83 4.22 12.87
CA ILE A 161 15.99 3.04 13.14
C ILE A 161 14.93 3.43 14.16
N TRP A 162 13.68 3.10 13.87
CA TRP A 162 12.62 3.08 14.87
C TRP A 162 12.17 1.64 15.06
N MET A 163 12.00 1.23 16.31
CA MET A 163 11.47 -0.08 16.68
C MET A 163 10.49 0.08 17.85
N ARG A 164 9.52 -0.80 17.94
CA ARG A 164 8.58 -0.84 19.06
C ARG A 164 8.59 -2.23 19.69
N ASP A 165 8.83 -2.28 20.99
CA ASP A 165 8.84 -3.50 21.79
C ASP A 165 7.67 -3.44 22.78
N VAL A 166 6.72 -4.35 22.62
CA VAL A 166 5.45 -4.37 23.39
C VAL A 166 5.35 -5.63 24.27
N GLU A 167 6.36 -6.50 24.26
CA GLU A 167 6.32 -7.75 25.03
C GLU A 167 6.84 -7.60 26.47
N ALA A 168 6.53 -8.58 27.33
CA ALA A 168 6.82 -8.59 28.77
C ALA A 168 6.16 -7.48 29.61
N GLY A 169 5.05 -6.91 29.13
CA GLY A 169 4.28 -5.88 29.86
C GLY A 169 4.88 -4.47 29.78
N ASN A 170 5.90 -4.29 28.93
CA ASN A 170 6.52 -3.01 28.65
C ASN A 170 6.10 -2.54 27.25
N ASN A 171 5.87 -1.23 27.09
CA ASN A 171 5.60 -0.60 25.80
C ASN A 171 6.72 0.40 25.52
N PHE A 172 7.80 -0.07 24.92
CA PHE A 172 8.97 0.74 24.58
C PHE A 172 8.95 1.12 23.10
N ILE A 173 9.21 2.41 22.81
CA ILE A 173 9.57 2.87 21.47
C ILE A 173 11.06 3.21 21.51
N ILE A 174 11.85 2.56 20.65
CA ILE A 174 13.30 2.76 20.57
C ILE A 174 13.62 3.45 19.26
N ASN A 175 14.34 4.56 19.34
CA ASN A 175 14.93 5.24 18.21
C ASN A 175 16.46 5.09 18.27
N GLY A 176 17.10 4.74 17.16
CA GLY A 176 18.55 4.60 17.07
C GLY A 176 19.12 5.31 15.87
N LYS A 177 20.33 5.86 15.98
CA LYS A 177 20.98 6.56 14.85
C LYS A 177 21.52 5.59 13.80
N THR A 178 22.08 4.47 14.24
CA THR A 178 22.65 3.43 13.35
C THR A 178 22.53 2.07 14.01
N LEU A 179 22.15 1.06 13.22
CA LEU A 179 22.06 -0.34 13.60
C LEU A 179 23.18 -1.11 12.90
N GLN A 180 23.99 -1.82 13.68
CA GLN A 180 24.95 -2.80 13.18
C GLN A 180 24.34 -4.19 13.33
N VAL A 181 23.77 -4.69 12.23
CA VAL A 181 23.05 -5.98 12.19
C VAL A 181 23.97 -7.13 12.63
N ASP A 182 25.21 -7.19 12.13
CA ASP A 182 26.19 -8.25 12.46
C ASP A 182 26.49 -8.40 13.96
N LYS A 183 26.33 -7.31 14.73
CA LYS A 183 26.64 -7.27 16.17
C LYS A 183 25.41 -7.12 17.05
N ALA A 184 24.23 -6.94 16.44
CA ALA A 184 22.98 -6.59 17.13
C ALA A 184 23.12 -5.37 18.06
N VAL A 185 23.81 -4.33 17.56
CA VAL A 185 24.12 -3.09 18.30
C VAL A 185 23.43 -1.88 17.67
N ILE A 186 22.76 -1.10 18.50
CA ILE A 186 22.17 0.21 18.17
C ILE A 186 23.02 1.31 18.82
N THR A 187 23.42 2.30 18.04
CA THR A 187 24.19 3.45 18.51
C THR A 187 23.30 4.67 18.78
N ALA A 188 23.62 5.42 19.83
CA ALA A 188 22.85 6.55 20.34
C ALA A 188 21.34 6.25 20.47
N PRO A 189 20.94 5.16 21.16
CA PRO A 189 19.56 4.80 21.36
C PRO A 189 18.82 5.82 22.24
N LEU A 190 17.58 6.08 21.86
CA LEU A 190 16.61 6.88 22.61
C LEU A 190 15.36 6.04 22.83
N ILE A 191 15.11 5.64 24.07
CA ILE A 191 14.03 4.74 24.46
C ILE A 191 12.93 5.56 25.14
N TYR A 192 11.70 5.36 24.72
CA TYR A 192 10.52 5.96 25.31
C TYR A 192 9.68 4.86 25.95
N GLN A 193 9.44 4.92 27.26
CA GLN A 193 8.45 4.04 27.90
C GLN A 193 7.08 4.73 27.88
N LEU A 194 6.11 4.04 27.32
CA LEU A 194 4.71 4.44 27.33
C LEU A 194 3.94 3.66 28.40
N GLU A 195 3.05 4.35 29.08
CA GLU A 195 2.04 3.73 29.95
C GLU A 195 0.94 3.04 29.13
N PRO A 196 0.14 2.15 29.73
CA PRO A 196 -1.01 1.51 29.05
C PRO A 196 -2.05 2.50 28.49
N ASN A 197 -2.13 3.70 29.07
CA ASN A 197 -2.99 4.80 28.61
C ASN A 197 -2.40 5.59 27.41
N GLY A 198 -1.21 5.22 26.93
CA GLY A 198 -0.51 5.89 25.83
C GLY A 198 0.28 7.14 26.23
N GLN A 199 0.32 7.51 27.50
CA GLN A 199 1.13 8.64 27.98
C GLN A 199 2.60 8.23 28.09
N LEU A 200 3.50 9.16 27.77
CA LEU A 200 4.93 8.97 27.99
C LEU A 200 5.17 8.92 29.50
N SER A 201 5.84 7.87 29.99
CA SER A 201 6.25 7.77 31.40
C SER A 201 7.62 8.41 31.61
N TRP A 202 8.58 8.00 30.78
CA TRP A 202 9.94 8.54 30.80
C TRP A 202 10.65 8.26 29.47
N ARG A 203 11.75 8.97 29.29
CA ARG A 203 12.69 8.81 28.19
C ARG A 203 14.05 8.39 28.72
N LEU A 204 14.72 7.48 28.04
CA LEU A 204 16.07 7.05 28.35
C LEU A 204 16.96 7.30 27.15
N GLN A 205 18.11 7.91 27.37
CA GLN A 205 19.13 8.16 26.36
C GLN A 205 20.39 7.41 26.77
N ALA A 206 21.04 6.75 25.82
CA ALA A 206 22.29 6.03 26.06
C ALA A 206 23.23 6.16 24.86
N ASP A 207 24.47 5.72 25.06
CA ASP A 207 25.51 5.74 24.00
C ASP A 207 25.39 4.52 23.09
N GLU A 208 25.11 3.36 23.69
CA GLU A 208 25.05 2.07 22.99
C GLU A 208 23.97 1.18 23.61
N MET A 209 23.29 0.41 22.77
CA MET A 209 22.31 -0.60 23.18
C MET A 209 22.54 -1.87 22.38
N LYS A 210 22.78 -2.97 23.08
CA LYS A 210 23.09 -4.27 22.50
C LYS A 210 22.00 -5.27 22.84
N LEU A 211 21.47 -5.95 21.82
CA LEU A 211 20.53 -7.05 22.03
C LEU A 211 21.29 -8.31 22.47
N THR A 212 20.89 -8.87 23.60
CA THR A 212 21.33 -10.19 24.09
C THR A 212 20.12 -11.11 24.15
N ASN A 213 20.29 -12.41 24.41
CA ASN A 213 19.19 -13.36 24.57
C ASN A 213 18.18 -12.88 25.63
N LYS A 214 17.07 -12.31 25.18
CA LYS A 214 15.93 -11.79 25.97
C LYS A 214 16.17 -10.52 26.78
N SER A 215 17.22 -9.74 26.49
CA SER A 215 17.48 -8.49 27.20
C SER A 215 18.31 -7.51 26.39
N TRP A 216 17.98 -6.24 26.55
CA TRP A 216 18.77 -5.11 26.07
C TRP A 216 19.78 -4.70 27.12
N ILE A 217 21.06 -4.75 26.76
CA ILE A 217 22.14 -4.17 27.56
C ILE A 217 22.36 -2.75 27.04
N ILE A 218 22.16 -1.76 27.90
CA ILE A 218 22.25 -0.36 27.56
C ILE A 218 23.41 0.25 28.33
N SER A 219 24.38 0.81 27.61
CA SER A 219 25.59 1.39 28.19
C SER A 219 25.43 2.89 28.41
N ASN A 220 25.84 3.41 29.57
CA ASN A 220 25.75 4.83 29.94
C ASN A 220 24.33 5.44 29.80
N ALA A 221 23.33 4.78 30.37
CA ALA A 221 21.96 5.25 30.35
C ALA A 221 21.72 6.47 31.25
N THR A 222 21.07 7.48 30.70
CA THR A 222 20.50 8.62 31.42
C THR A 222 18.98 8.61 31.24
N ARG A 223 18.24 8.43 32.33
CA ARG A 223 16.78 8.51 32.34
C ARG A 223 16.31 9.93 32.62
N ILE A 224 15.38 10.39 31.81
CA ILE A 224 14.76 11.71 31.85
C ILE A 224 13.26 11.48 32.12
N GLN A 225 12.78 11.96 33.27
CA GLN A 225 11.37 11.91 33.61
C GLN A 225 10.62 13.10 32.99
N ASN A 226 9.29 13.03 32.97
CA ASN A 226 8.43 14.08 32.41
C ASN A 226 8.56 15.42 33.14
N ASP A 227 8.98 15.41 34.40
CA ASP A 227 9.26 16.61 35.20
C ASP A 227 10.60 17.28 34.86
N GLY A 228 11.36 16.70 33.93
CA GLY A 228 12.67 17.20 33.50
C GLY A 228 13.85 16.72 34.35
N GLN A 229 13.61 15.95 35.42
CA GLN A 229 14.70 15.39 36.23
C GLN A 229 15.48 14.34 35.44
N ARG A 230 16.82 14.37 35.61
CA ARG A 230 17.75 13.47 34.94
C ARG A 230 18.45 12.58 35.96
N PHE A 231 18.35 11.28 35.77
CA PHE A 231 18.99 10.25 36.58
C PHE A 231 20.01 9.50 35.73
N PHE A 232 21.28 9.58 36.11
CA PHE A 232 22.32 8.76 35.52
C PHE A 232 22.23 7.35 36.11
N LEU A 233 21.94 6.36 35.28
CA LEU A 233 21.74 4.97 35.68
C LEU A 233 22.96 4.09 35.39
N GLY A 234 23.93 4.57 34.62
CA GLY A 234 25.07 3.77 34.18
C GLY A 234 24.62 2.64 33.24
N ASP A 235 25.12 1.43 33.45
CA ASP A 235 24.76 0.29 32.61
C ASP A 235 23.47 -0.36 33.11
N VAL A 236 22.45 -0.41 32.24
CA VAL A 236 21.11 -0.88 32.56
C VAL A 236 20.74 -2.05 31.67
N MET A 237 20.07 -3.04 32.26
CA MET A 237 19.51 -4.18 31.53
C MET A 237 17.98 -4.03 31.50
N LEU A 238 17.40 -3.98 30.31
CA LEU A 238 15.95 -4.01 30.12
C LEU A 238 15.52 -5.36 29.54
N PRO A 239 14.52 -6.05 30.13
CA PRO A 239 14.02 -7.29 29.57
C PRO A 239 13.30 -7.00 28.25
N THR A 240 13.48 -7.90 27.28
CA THR A 240 12.80 -7.88 25.97
C THR A 240 12.49 -9.30 25.55
N ALA A 241 11.48 -9.47 24.72
CA ALA A 241 11.22 -10.75 24.06
C ALA A 241 11.89 -10.85 22.67
N LEU A 242 12.48 -9.76 22.17
CA LEU A 242 13.15 -9.71 20.87
C LEU A 242 14.36 -10.64 20.81
N GLN A 243 14.51 -11.31 19.67
CA GLN A 243 15.65 -12.16 19.35
C GLN A 243 16.57 -11.47 18.34
N ALA A 244 17.84 -11.87 18.31
CA ALA A 244 18.81 -11.33 17.36
C ALA A 244 18.43 -11.59 15.89
N SER A 245 17.63 -12.63 15.61
CA SER A 245 17.04 -12.90 14.29
C SER A 245 16.12 -11.78 13.81
N ASP A 246 15.42 -11.13 14.74
CA ASP A 246 14.38 -10.14 14.43
C ASP A 246 14.98 -8.77 14.04
N LEU A 247 16.31 -8.63 14.19
CA LEU A 247 17.09 -7.48 13.74
C LEU A 247 17.72 -7.69 12.35
N ALA A 248 17.67 -8.92 11.81
CA ALA A 248 18.34 -9.32 10.59
C ALA A 248 17.40 -9.54 9.39
N GLU A 249 16.09 -9.43 9.58
CA GLU A 249 15.06 -9.42 8.51
C GLU A 249 14.85 -7.99 7.97
#